data_AF-A0A6B0YY92-F1
#
_entry.id   AF-A0A6B0YY92-F1
#
_cell.length_a   1.000
_cell.length_b   1.000
_cell.length_c   1.000
_cell.angle_alpha   90.00
_cell.angle_beta   90.00
_cell.angle_gamma   90.00
#
_symmetry.space_group_name_H-M   'P 1'
#
loop_
_entity.id
_entity.type
_entity.pdbx_description
1 polymer ?
#
loop_
_entity_poly.entity_id
_entity_poly.type
_entity_poly.pdbx_seq_one_letter_code
_entity_poly.pdbx_strand_id
1 'polypeptide(L)'
;MTEPKDQDLETIEVLEQALYEALPHLNDPVYQPPVLLWQVLGVPQQQGVKEMQSALIKAIEALKPAPDVAPYAHSQRIYELLYLRYRQGLTQEETSDRMKLSIRQIRREQKRAIHNLAQWLWGQRRTDTPAVAGTPSTDGGNIETDPWRSQVQQELAILQQNVPETKSEVAAVIARVVQVGQVLTAKHNIQLKVDPIPENLTAVIQPSALRQILLTAIEKLAQLMASGEIVLLAEMAGDIITLTVTGGPIVTDTLPGSAPLPSSDLIQELLGDQGDTLNIRRAAESIVFRFSLPSAGDPISVLVVDDNADLVTFFRISVTNTPYQIIHLADGERLFETIALTKPNLIILDVLLPGMDGWELLAYLHEHPDTRAIPIIVCSVIRREELALALGASLFLPKPVRRREFIEALDEAYGRVAG
;
A
#
# COMPACT_ATOMS: atom_id res chain seq x y z
N MET A 1 -9.41 46.36 -7.12
CA MET A 1 -8.43 45.41 -6.57
C MET A 1 -9.21 44.33 -5.90
N THR A 2 -9.33 43.20 -6.58
CA THR A 2 -10.08 42.01 -6.18
C THR A 2 -9.39 41.32 -5.01
N GLU A 3 -10.08 41.25 -3.87
CA GLU A 3 -9.76 40.36 -2.75
C GLU A 3 -9.84 38.89 -3.23
N PRO A 4 -8.88 38.02 -2.88
CA PRO A 4 -8.99 36.60 -3.16
C PRO A 4 -9.98 35.94 -2.19
N LYS A 5 -10.76 35.00 -2.72
CA LYS A 5 -11.81 34.25 -2.02
C LYS A 5 -11.26 33.44 -0.84
N ASP A 6 -11.87 33.63 0.32
CA ASP A 6 -11.57 33.00 1.62
C ASP A 6 -12.02 31.52 1.74
N GLN A 7 -12.25 30.81 0.62
CA GLN A 7 -12.77 29.44 0.61
C GLN A 7 -11.72 28.35 0.30
N ASP A 8 -10.50 28.74 -0.10
CA ASP A 8 -9.45 27.77 -0.47
C ASP A 8 -8.43 27.47 0.66
N LEU A 9 -8.61 28.05 1.86
CA LEU A 9 -7.64 27.96 2.97
C LEU A 9 -7.93 26.87 4.01
N GLU A 10 -9.04 26.15 3.90
CA GLU A 10 -9.52 25.20 4.92
C GLU A 10 -9.34 23.74 4.51
N THR A 11 -8.14 23.35 4.10
CA THR A 11 -7.83 21.94 3.82
C THR A 11 -6.91 21.37 4.90
N ILE A 12 -7.07 20.09 5.25
CA ILE A 12 -6.22 19.41 6.24
C ILE A 12 -4.73 19.46 5.87
N GLU A 13 -4.41 19.49 4.58
CA GLU A 13 -3.05 19.63 4.04
C GLU A 13 -2.43 20.99 4.38
N VAL A 14 -3.22 22.07 4.37
CA VAL A 14 -2.78 23.41 4.76
C VAL A 14 -2.52 23.47 6.26
N LEU A 15 -3.34 22.78 7.06
CA LEU A 15 -3.12 22.65 8.50
C LEU A 15 -1.84 21.84 8.81
N GLU A 16 -1.61 20.75 8.08
CA GLU A 16 -0.39 19.93 8.23
C GLU A 16 0.86 20.78 7.94
N GLN A 17 0.84 21.55 6.85
CA GLN A 17 1.94 22.45 6.49
C GLN A 17 2.16 23.53 7.57
N ALA A 18 1.08 24.13 8.07
CA ALA A 18 1.16 25.13 9.14
C ALA A 18 1.75 24.55 10.44
N LEU A 19 1.37 23.32 10.81
CA LEU A 19 1.95 22.62 11.97
C LEU A 19 3.42 22.27 11.74
N TYR A 20 3.78 21.84 10.53
CA TYR A 20 5.16 21.51 10.18
C TYR A 20 6.11 22.72 10.32
N GLU A 21 5.62 23.90 9.98
CA GLU A 21 6.35 25.16 10.14
C GLU A 21 6.34 25.66 11.58
N ALA A 22 5.22 25.54 12.30
CA ALA A 22 5.11 26.12 13.65
C ALA A 22 5.78 25.31 14.76
N LEU A 23 5.73 23.98 14.68
CA LEU A 23 6.24 23.10 15.76
C LEU A 23 7.74 23.25 16.03
N PRO A 24 8.64 23.39 15.04
CA PRO A 24 10.07 23.65 15.28
C PRO A 24 10.35 25.00 15.96
N HIS A 25 9.47 25.99 15.75
CA HIS A 25 9.59 27.35 16.27
C HIS A 25 8.75 27.57 17.54
N LEU A 26 8.28 26.50 18.19
CA LEU A 26 7.47 26.55 19.41
C LEU A 26 8.09 27.36 20.55
N ASN A 27 9.42 27.51 20.61
CA ASN A 27 10.09 28.29 21.66
C ASN A 27 10.71 29.60 21.13
N ASP A 28 10.47 29.96 19.88
CA ASP A 28 10.99 31.18 19.27
C ASP A 28 10.01 32.36 19.52
N PRO A 29 10.38 33.38 20.31
CA PRO A 29 9.50 34.50 20.63
C PRO A 29 9.26 35.45 19.45
N VAL A 30 10.03 35.32 18.35
CA VAL A 30 9.94 36.18 17.16
C VAL A 30 9.10 35.54 16.05
N TYR A 31 8.85 34.22 16.14
CA TYR A 31 8.08 33.50 15.14
C TYR A 31 6.60 33.90 15.14
N GLN A 32 6.07 34.23 13.95
CA GLN A 32 4.66 34.56 13.74
C GLN A 32 3.93 33.37 13.09
N PRO A 33 3.14 32.61 13.86
CA PRO A 33 2.46 31.43 13.36
C PRO A 33 1.30 31.78 12.41
N PRO A 34 1.02 30.95 11.39
CA PRO A 34 -0.08 31.15 10.45
C PRO A 34 -1.44 31.35 11.12
N VAL A 35 -2.29 32.22 10.54
CA VAL A 35 -3.64 32.57 11.03
C VAL A 35 -4.51 31.32 11.25
N LEU A 36 -4.37 30.31 10.39
CA LEU A 36 -5.10 29.04 10.44
C LEU A 36 -4.89 28.30 11.77
N LEU A 37 -3.68 28.33 12.36
CA LEU A 37 -3.41 27.64 13.63
C LEU A 37 -4.19 28.24 14.79
N TRP A 38 -4.31 29.56 14.84
CA TRP A 38 -5.09 30.26 15.86
C TRP A 38 -6.56 29.86 15.81
N GLN A 39 -7.12 29.77 14.61
CA GLN A 39 -8.51 29.35 14.39
C GLN A 39 -8.73 27.89 14.76
N VAL A 40 -7.78 27.01 14.42
CA VAL A 40 -7.88 25.56 14.69
C VAL A 40 -7.73 25.25 16.18
N LEU A 41 -6.87 25.99 16.89
CA LEU A 41 -6.66 25.83 18.33
C LEU A 41 -7.70 26.56 19.19
N GLY A 42 -8.56 27.39 18.58
CA GLY A 42 -9.55 28.19 19.30
C GLY A 42 -8.97 29.29 20.18
N VAL A 43 -7.72 29.72 19.91
CA VAL A 43 -7.01 30.73 20.71
C VAL A 43 -7.05 32.08 19.97
N PRO A 44 -7.59 33.15 20.56
CA PRO A 44 -7.54 34.49 19.99
C PRO A 44 -6.09 34.98 19.82
N GLN A 45 -5.74 35.54 18.66
CA GLN A 45 -4.40 36.06 18.37
C GLN A 45 -3.91 37.11 19.40
N GLN A 46 -4.84 37.81 20.05
CA GLN A 46 -4.55 38.84 21.07
C GLN A 46 -3.97 38.25 22.37
N GLN A 47 -4.14 36.95 22.62
CA GLN A 47 -3.60 36.26 23.80
C GLN A 47 -2.10 35.94 23.66
N GLY A 48 -1.53 36.15 22.47
CA GLY A 48 -0.10 36.04 22.20
C GLY A 48 0.39 34.60 22.01
N VAL A 49 1.62 34.48 21.51
CA VAL A 49 2.23 33.20 21.05
C VAL A 49 2.32 32.17 22.18
N LYS A 50 2.47 32.60 23.44
CA LYS A 50 2.52 31.72 24.61
C LYS A 50 1.25 30.90 24.84
N GLU A 51 0.08 31.48 24.56
CA GLU A 51 -1.19 30.77 24.76
C GLU A 51 -1.43 29.74 23.65
N MET A 52 -1.02 30.05 22.42
CA MET A 52 -1.00 29.09 21.32
C MET A 52 -0.02 27.94 21.59
N GLN A 53 1.18 28.23 22.11
CA GLN A 53 2.14 27.19 22.52
C GLN A 53 1.54 26.26 23.57
N SER A 54 0.87 26.81 24.58
CA SER A 54 0.16 26.05 25.61
C SER A 54 -0.93 25.16 25.00
N ALA A 55 -1.71 25.66 24.04
CA ALA A 55 -2.73 24.90 23.34
C ALA A 55 -2.14 23.74 22.49
N LEU A 56 -1.03 23.97 21.78
CA LEU A 56 -0.34 22.92 21.01
C LEU A 56 0.25 21.84 21.92
N ILE A 57 0.81 22.22 23.07
CA ILE A 57 1.32 21.25 24.05
C ILE A 57 0.17 20.41 24.60
N LYS A 58 -0.96 21.02 24.96
CA LYS A 58 -2.16 20.29 25.40
C LYS A 58 -2.68 19.35 24.33
N ALA A 59 -2.65 19.75 23.05
CA ALA A 59 -3.03 18.90 21.93
C ALA A 59 -2.12 17.66 21.79
N ILE A 60 -0.80 17.84 21.94
CA ILE A 60 0.15 16.71 21.96
C ILE A 60 -0.11 15.80 23.16
N GLU A 61 -0.40 16.35 24.34
CA GLU A 61 -0.70 15.56 25.54
C GLU A 61 -2.00 14.75 25.43
N ALA A 62 -2.99 15.26 24.70
CA ALA A 62 -4.24 14.54 24.44
C ALA A 62 -4.09 13.35 23.48
N LEU A 63 -2.99 13.29 22.69
CA LEU A 63 -2.64 12.12 21.87
C LEU A 63 -1.97 10.98 22.66
N LYS A 64 -1.80 11.15 23.98
CA LYS A 64 -1.19 10.13 24.84
C LYS A 64 -2.04 8.83 24.81
N PRO A 65 -1.47 7.68 24.42
CA PRO A 65 -2.21 6.42 24.41
C PRO A 65 -2.60 5.96 25.81
N ALA A 66 -3.60 5.08 25.87
CA ALA A 66 -4.00 4.43 27.12
C ALA A 66 -2.83 3.63 27.73
N PRO A 67 -2.74 3.53 29.08
CA PRO A 67 -1.59 2.95 29.77
C PRO A 67 -1.40 1.44 29.56
N ASP A 68 -2.37 0.76 28.95
CA ASP A 68 -2.36 -0.65 28.57
C ASP A 68 -1.72 -0.90 27.18
N VAL A 69 -1.42 0.16 26.43
CA VAL A 69 -0.84 0.08 25.10
C VAL A 69 0.65 -0.32 25.19
N ALA A 70 1.03 -1.35 24.43
CA ALA A 70 2.41 -1.85 24.41
C ALA A 70 3.42 -0.74 24.05
N PRO A 71 4.63 -0.68 24.66
CA PRO A 71 5.63 0.35 24.38
C PRO A 71 6.06 0.44 22.91
N TYR A 72 5.96 -0.66 22.17
CA TYR A 72 6.28 -0.76 20.75
C TYR A 72 5.10 -0.44 19.83
N ALA A 73 3.91 -0.13 20.36
CA ALA A 73 2.75 0.22 19.55
C ALA A 73 3.01 1.50 18.74
N HIS A 74 2.43 1.57 17.55
CA HIS A 74 2.66 2.68 16.64
C HIS A 74 2.18 4.02 17.23
N SER A 75 1.01 4.02 17.90
CA SER A 75 0.46 5.19 18.61
C SER A 75 1.38 5.70 19.73
N GLN A 76 2.00 4.78 20.48
CA GLN A 76 2.97 5.12 21.53
C GLN A 76 4.23 5.77 20.97
N ARG A 77 4.75 5.24 19.87
CA ARG A 77 5.94 5.80 19.19
C ARG A 77 5.69 7.18 18.58
N ILE A 78 4.51 7.42 18.03
CA ILE A 78 4.10 8.73 17.48
C ILE A 78 4.01 9.78 18.59
N TYR A 79 3.33 9.45 19.69
CA TYR A 79 3.23 10.33 20.85
C TYR A 79 4.60 10.62 21.47
N GLU A 80 5.43 9.59 21.66
CA GLU A 80 6.76 9.72 22.24
C GLU A 80 7.66 10.64 21.40
N LEU A 81 7.61 10.54 20.07
CA LEU A 81 8.35 11.43 19.18
C LEU A 81 7.90 12.90 19.32
N LEU A 82 6.58 13.17 19.31
CA LEU A 82 6.06 14.54 19.48
C LEU A 82 6.46 15.11 20.84
N TYR A 83 6.38 14.29 21.88
CA TYR A 83 6.75 14.66 23.24
C TYR A 83 8.26 14.99 23.34
N LEU A 84 9.15 14.13 22.83
CA LEU A 84 10.59 14.38 22.86
C LEU A 84 10.99 15.61 22.03
N ARG A 85 10.48 15.73 20.80
CA ARG A 85 10.85 16.82 19.88
C ARG A 85 10.30 18.18 20.30
N TYR A 86 9.04 18.24 20.71
CA TYR A 86 8.31 19.50 20.82
C TYR A 86 7.95 19.88 22.25
N ARG A 87 7.88 18.92 23.18
CA ARG A 87 7.69 19.22 24.61
C ARG A 87 9.01 19.31 25.36
N GLN A 88 9.95 18.39 25.10
CA GLN A 88 11.27 18.38 25.73
C GLN A 88 12.33 19.17 24.94
N GLY A 89 12.03 19.55 23.69
CA GLY A 89 12.89 20.40 22.88
C GLY A 89 14.16 19.73 22.33
N LEU A 90 14.20 18.39 22.34
CA LEU A 90 15.35 17.65 21.80
C LEU A 90 15.46 17.86 20.29
N THR A 91 16.68 17.93 19.77
CA THR A 91 17.00 17.92 18.34
C THR A 91 16.65 16.58 17.67
N GLN A 92 16.68 16.50 16.34
CA GLN A 92 16.45 15.24 15.62
C GLN A 92 17.52 14.18 15.94
N GLU A 93 18.76 14.62 16.20
CA GLU A 93 19.90 13.77 16.55
C GLU A 93 19.73 13.20 17.97
N GLU A 94 19.41 14.04 18.94
CA GLU A 94 19.15 13.60 20.32
C GLU A 94 17.91 12.70 20.41
N THR A 95 16.88 12.97 19.61
CA THR A 95 15.68 12.12 19.53
C THR A 95 16.01 10.76 18.89
N SER A 96 16.86 10.75 17.86
CA SER A 96 17.39 9.54 17.21
C SER A 96 18.09 8.64 18.23
N ASP A 97 18.99 9.21 19.03
CA ASP A 97 19.73 8.48 20.06
C ASP A 97 18.81 7.96 21.16
N ARG A 98 17.84 8.78 21.59
CA ARG A 98 16.89 8.42 22.66
C ARG A 98 15.95 7.29 22.25
N MET A 99 15.44 7.35 21.02
CA MET A 99 14.51 6.34 20.48
C MET A 99 15.23 5.14 19.86
N LYS A 100 16.57 5.17 19.75
CA LYS A 100 17.39 4.17 19.05
C LYS A 100 16.96 3.97 17.58
N LEU A 101 16.64 5.07 16.89
CA LEU A 101 16.17 5.07 15.50
C LEU A 101 17.09 5.94 14.65
N SER A 102 17.33 5.57 13.39
CA SER A 102 18.12 6.42 12.49
C SER A 102 17.46 7.79 12.26
N ILE A 103 18.26 8.84 12.04
CA ILE A 103 17.76 10.21 11.74
C ILE A 103 16.78 10.21 10.56
N ARG A 104 17.00 9.37 9.55
CA ARG A 104 16.08 9.23 8.39
C ARG A 104 14.73 8.66 8.81
N GLN A 105 14.71 7.71 9.74
CA GLN A 105 13.49 7.17 10.31
C GLN A 105 12.79 8.19 11.22
N ILE A 106 13.54 8.94 12.04
CA ILE A 106 13.00 10.06 12.83
C ILE A 106 12.30 11.08 11.94
N ARG A 107 12.89 11.48 10.81
CA ARG A 107 12.26 12.43 9.87
C ARG A 107 10.95 11.91 9.29
N ARG A 108 10.89 10.62 8.95
CA ARG A 108 9.68 9.97 8.41
C ARG A 108 8.57 9.86 9.46
N GLU A 109 8.92 9.41 10.66
CA GLU A 109 7.96 9.31 11.76
C GLU A 109 7.48 10.69 12.22
N GLN A 110 8.35 11.71 12.20
CA GLN A 110 7.99 13.10 12.51
C GLN A 110 6.90 13.63 11.56
N LYS A 111 7.03 13.40 10.24
CA LYS A 111 6.01 13.82 9.27
C LYS A 111 4.65 13.15 9.56
N ARG A 112 4.65 11.84 9.85
CA ARG A 112 3.43 11.09 10.19
C ARG A 112 2.81 11.54 11.51
N ALA A 113 3.64 11.85 12.49
CA ALA A 113 3.18 12.33 13.78
C ALA A 113 2.48 13.70 13.68
N ILE A 114 3.01 14.59 12.83
CA ILE A 114 2.40 15.90 12.54
C ILE A 114 1.08 15.73 11.78
N HIS A 115 1.02 14.82 10.80
CA HIS A 115 -0.21 14.48 10.09
C HIS A 115 -1.31 13.98 11.04
N ASN A 116 -0.98 13.09 11.99
CA ASN A 116 -1.95 12.59 12.97
C ASN A 116 -2.43 13.68 13.93
N LEU A 117 -1.54 14.59 14.34
CA LEU A 117 -1.91 15.76 15.14
C LEU A 117 -2.85 16.69 14.36
N ALA A 118 -2.61 16.89 13.06
CA ALA A 118 -3.50 17.67 12.19
C ALA A 118 -4.90 17.04 12.10
N GLN A 119 -4.99 15.71 11.88
CA GLN A 119 -6.27 14.99 11.85
C GLN A 119 -7.04 15.09 13.17
N TRP A 120 -6.36 14.97 14.31
CA TRP A 120 -6.98 15.06 15.63
C TRP A 120 -7.52 16.47 15.92
N LEU A 121 -6.75 17.51 15.57
CA LEU A 121 -7.19 18.90 15.69
C LEU A 121 -8.37 19.21 14.75
N TRP A 122 -8.34 18.68 13.53
CA TRP A 122 -9.42 18.85 12.57
C TRP A 122 -10.72 18.17 13.01
N GLY A 123 -10.63 16.99 13.63
CA GLY A 123 -11.80 16.25 14.14
C GLY A 123 -12.56 16.98 15.26
N GLN A 124 -11.85 17.68 16.15
CA GLN A 124 -12.47 18.42 17.26
C GLN A 124 -13.25 19.66 16.81
N ARG A 125 -12.87 20.31 15.70
CA ARG A 125 -13.66 21.41 15.13
C ARG A 125 -15.10 21.00 14.81
N ARG A 126 -15.31 19.74 14.40
CA ARG A 126 -16.63 19.22 14.01
C ARG A 126 -17.53 18.91 15.21
N THR A 127 -16.97 18.70 16.39
CA THR A 127 -17.74 18.44 17.61
C THR A 127 -18.15 19.72 18.35
N ASP A 128 -17.53 20.87 18.04
CA ASP A 128 -17.76 22.14 18.74
C ASP A 128 -18.70 23.13 18.02
N THR A 129 -19.45 22.70 17.00
CA THR A 129 -20.51 23.55 16.43
C THR A 129 -21.78 23.42 17.28
N PRO A 130 -22.23 24.48 17.98
CA PRO A 130 -23.38 24.39 18.87
C PRO A 130 -24.67 24.16 18.08
N ALA A 131 -25.42 23.17 18.53
CA ALA A 131 -26.74 22.80 18.05
C ALA A 131 -27.70 24.00 18.00
N VAL A 132 -28.24 24.30 16.81
CA VAL A 132 -29.47 25.09 16.67
C VAL A 132 -30.62 24.11 16.57
N ALA A 133 -31.44 24.13 17.61
CA ALA A 133 -32.65 23.36 17.76
C ALA A 133 -33.67 23.68 16.66
N GLY A 134 -34.20 22.63 16.04
CA GLY A 134 -35.37 22.65 15.19
C GLY A 134 -35.95 21.25 15.06
N THR A 135 -36.96 20.95 15.87
CA THR A 135 -37.92 19.84 15.66
C THR A 135 -39.32 20.46 15.69
N PRO A 136 -40.38 19.87 15.08
CA PRO A 136 -40.46 18.52 14.50
C PRO A 136 -41.15 18.47 13.10
N SER A 137 -40.88 17.43 12.32
CA SER A 137 -41.89 16.86 11.41
C SER A 137 -41.64 15.37 11.26
N THR A 138 -42.52 14.60 11.85
CA THR A 138 -42.79 13.19 11.57
C THR A 138 -43.13 13.01 10.09
N ASP A 139 -42.36 12.17 9.39
CA ASP A 139 -42.90 11.03 8.63
C ASP A 139 -41.78 10.28 7.91
N GLY A 140 -41.82 8.94 8.02
CA GLY A 140 -41.21 8.03 7.05
C GLY A 140 -40.03 7.18 7.51
N GLY A 141 -40.33 5.99 8.04
CA GLY A 141 -39.65 4.76 7.62
C GLY A 141 -38.36 4.34 8.34
N ASN A 142 -38.46 3.25 9.11
CA ASN A 142 -37.36 2.37 9.51
C ASN A 142 -36.32 2.14 8.39
N ILE A 143 -35.04 2.11 8.77
CA ILE A 143 -34.14 0.94 8.68
C ILE A 143 -33.14 1.08 9.83
N GLU A 144 -33.25 0.22 10.84
CA GLU A 144 -32.19 -0.03 11.81
C GLU A 144 -30.94 -0.46 11.04
N THR A 145 -29.90 0.36 11.09
CA THR A 145 -28.56 -0.02 10.63
C THR A 145 -27.99 -1.05 11.59
N ASP A 146 -28.12 -2.30 11.18
CA ASP A 146 -27.45 -3.51 11.66
C ASP A 146 -26.06 -3.27 12.33
N PRO A 147 -25.90 -3.58 13.64
CA PRO A 147 -24.65 -3.41 14.39
C PRO A 147 -23.42 -4.15 13.83
N TRP A 148 -23.63 -5.16 12.98
CA TRP A 148 -22.54 -5.93 12.37
C TRP A 148 -21.78 -5.14 11.29
N ARG A 149 -22.42 -4.18 10.62
CA ARG A 149 -21.80 -3.36 9.56
C ARG A 149 -20.65 -2.51 10.10
N SER A 150 -20.84 -1.93 11.29
CA SER A 150 -19.81 -1.13 11.96
C SER A 150 -18.60 -1.96 12.37
N GLN A 151 -18.81 -3.24 12.71
CA GLN A 151 -17.75 -4.15 13.12
C GLN A 151 -16.92 -4.64 11.92
N VAL A 152 -17.56 -4.89 10.78
CA VAL A 152 -16.86 -5.19 9.52
C VAL A 152 -16.11 -3.96 9.01
N GLN A 153 -16.70 -2.75 9.11
CA GLN A 153 -16.02 -1.51 8.77
C GLN A 153 -14.78 -1.23 9.63
N GLN A 154 -14.84 -1.55 10.93
CA GLN A 154 -13.69 -1.45 11.81
C GLN A 154 -12.62 -2.49 11.49
N GLU A 155 -12.99 -3.74 11.17
CA GLU A 155 -12.01 -4.75 10.73
C GLU A 155 -11.40 -4.41 9.36
N LEU A 156 -12.16 -3.84 8.42
CA LEU A 156 -11.66 -3.32 7.14
C LEU A 156 -10.68 -2.15 7.33
N ALA A 157 -11.02 -1.20 8.19
CA ALA A 157 -10.15 -0.06 8.47
C ALA A 157 -8.82 -0.52 9.09
N ILE A 158 -8.84 -1.56 9.93
CA ILE A 158 -7.64 -2.18 10.50
C ILE A 158 -6.81 -2.91 9.41
N LEU A 159 -7.46 -3.56 8.45
CA LEU A 159 -6.83 -4.24 7.31
C LEU A 159 -6.31 -3.28 6.22
N GLN A 160 -6.87 -2.07 6.10
CA GLN A 160 -6.41 -1.04 5.16
C GLN A 160 -5.32 -0.13 5.76
N GLN A 161 -5.28 0.05 7.09
CA GLN A 161 -4.26 0.87 7.77
C GLN A 161 -2.88 0.22 7.87
N ASN A 162 -2.79 -1.09 7.62
CA ASN A 162 -1.53 -1.78 7.41
C ASN A 162 -1.64 -2.56 6.10
N VAL A 163 -0.82 -2.22 5.11
CA VAL A 163 -0.05 -3.14 4.24
C VAL A 163 0.13 -2.50 2.84
N PRO A 164 1.38 -2.39 2.31
CA PRO A 164 1.63 -1.97 0.93
C PRO A 164 1.00 -2.97 -0.04
N GLU A 165 0.36 -2.50 -1.13
CA GLU A 165 -0.19 -3.29 -2.26
C GLU A 165 0.39 -4.72 -2.35
N THR A 166 -0.25 -5.67 -1.66
CA THR A 166 0.28 -7.03 -1.56
C THR A 166 -0.23 -7.80 -2.75
N LYS A 167 0.68 -8.49 -3.41
CA LYS A 167 0.40 -9.36 -4.54
C LYS A 167 -0.24 -10.66 -4.02
N SER A 168 -1.33 -11.10 -4.64
CA SER A 168 -2.00 -12.37 -4.34
C SER A 168 -1.82 -13.35 -5.48
N GLU A 169 -1.27 -14.51 -5.18
CA GLU A 169 -1.34 -15.65 -6.09
C GLU A 169 -2.77 -16.21 -6.10
N VAL A 170 -3.47 -16.00 -7.20
CA VAL A 170 -4.90 -16.28 -7.35
C VAL A 170 -5.20 -17.77 -7.18
N ALA A 171 -4.37 -18.64 -7.75
CA ALA A 171 -4.52 -20.10 -7.63
C ALA A 171 -4.45 -20.57 -6.18
N ALA A 172 -3.45 -20.09 -5.42
CA ALA A 172 -3.28 -20.43 -4.01
C ALA A 172 -4.44 -19.93 -3.12
N VAL A 173 -4.98 -18.74 -3.42
CA VAL A 173 -6.14 -18.20 -2.71
C VAL A 173 -7.40 -19.01 -3.01
N ILE A 174 -7.67 -19.32 -4.29
CA ILE A 174 -8.84 -20.10 -4.69
C ILE A 174 -8.79 -21.50 -4.07
N ALA A 175 -7.64 -22.17 -4.05
CA ALA A 175 -7.50 -23.48 -3.41
C ALA A 175 -7.95 -23.48 -1.94
N ARG A 176 -7.63 -22.41 -1.19
CA ARG A 176 -8.04 -22.22 0.21
C ARG A 176 -9.52 -21.86 0.33
N VAL A 177 -10.05 -21.08 -0.61
CA VAL A 177 -11.48 -20.75 -0.68
C VAL A 177 -12.31 -22.00 -0.94
N VAL A 178 -11.87 -22.90 -1.82
CA VAL A 178 -12.59 -24.14 -2.15
C VAL A 178 -12.78 -25.02 -0.92
N GLN A 179 -11.74 -25.18 -0.08
CA GLN A 179 -11.83 -25.97 1.13
C GLN A 179 -12.93 -25.49 2.09
N VAL A 180 -13.05 -24.17 2.26
CA VAL A 180 -14.06 -23.57 3.13
C VAL A 180 -15.43 -23.49 2.43
N GLY A 181 -15.44 -23.14 1.14
CA GLY A 181 -16.62 -23.00 0.31
C GLY A 181 -17.38 -24.31 0.17
N GLN A 182 -16.69 -25.45 0.02
CA GLN A 182 -17.32 -26.78 -0.01
C GLN A 182 -18.13 -27.07 1.26
N VAL A 183 -17.65 -26.65 2.43
CA VAL A 183 -18.38 -26.84 3.71
C VAL A 183 -19.62 -25.94 3.76
N LEU A 184 -19.54 -24.73 3.22
CA LEU A 184 -20.66 -23.79 3.16
C LEU A 184 -21.74 -24.28 2.18
N THR A 185 -21.35 -24.75 1.00
CA THR A 185 -22.28 -25.21 -0.04
C THR A 185 -22.86 -26.59 0.23
N ALA A 186 -22.16 -27.45 0.98
CA ALA A 186 -22.66 -28.79 1.36
C ALA A 186 -23.99 -28.74 2.13
N LYS A 187 -24.21 -27.71 2.94
CA LYS A 187 -25.47 -27.51 3.68
C LYS A 187 -26.67 -27.25 2.77
N HIS A 188 -26.43 -26.79 1.54
CA HIS A 188 -27.45 -26.38 0.57
C HIS A 188 -27.55 -27.35 -0.62
N ASN A 189 -26.92 -28.52 -0.56
CA ASN A 189 -26.87 -29.49 -1.68
C ASN A 189 -26.33 -28.88 -2.99
N ILE A 190 -25.33 -28.01 -2.86
CA ILE A 190 -24.68 -27.31 -3.97
C ILE A 190 -23.24 -27.80 -4.12
N GLN A 191 -22.85 -28.15 -5.34
CA GLN A 191 -21.47 -28.53 -5.67
C GLN A 191 -20.63 -27.29 -6.01
N LEU A 192 -19.46 -27.15 -5.40
CA LEU A 192 -18.49 -26.13 -5.77
C LEU A 192 -17.45 -26.75 -6.73
N LYS A 193 -17.42 -26.26 -7.97
CA LYS A 193 -16.44 -26.62 -8.99
C LYS A 193 -15.51 -25.44 -9.27
N VAL A 194 -14.28 -25.78 -9.61
CA VAL A 194 -13.27 -24.81 -10.04
C VAL A 194 -12.72 -25.30 -11.37
N ASP A 195 -12.80 -24.44 -12.37
CA ASP A 195 -12.20 -24.70 -13.68
C ASP A 195 -10.66 -24.50 -13.60
N PRO A 196 -9.87 -25.06 -14.53
CA PRO A 196 -8.42 -24.99 -14.47
C PRO A 196 -7.93 -23.54 -14.42
N ILE A 197 -7.23 -23.17 -13.34
CA ILE A 197 -6.68 -21.84 -13.14
C ILE A 197 -5.19 -21.86 -13.55
N PRO A 198 -4.73 -20.94 -14.40
CA PRO A 198 -3.31 -20.80 -14.70
C PRO A 198 -2.47 -20.54 -13.43
N GLU A 199 -1.37 -21.28 -13.27
CA GLU A 199 -0.57 -21.30 -12.03
C GLU A 199 0.10 -19.93 -11.72
N ASN A 200 0.28 -19.07 -12.72
CA ASN A 200 1.02 -17.81 -12.58
C ASN A 200 0.14 -16.55 -12.46
N LEU A 201 -1.13 -16.68 -12.11
CA LEU A 201 -2.01 -15.51 -11.94
C LEU A 201 -1.74 -14.79 -10.63
N THR A 202 -1.12 -13.61 -10.71
CA THR A 202 -0.88 -12.76 -9.54
C THR A 202 -1.71 -11.49 -9.62
N ALA A 203 -2.63 -11.27 -8.68
CA ALA A 203 -3.48 -10.08 -8.63
C ALA A 203 -2.94 -9.04 -7.62
N VAL A 204 -3.06 -7.75 -7.94
CA VAL A 204 -2.71 -6.66 -7.01
C VAL A 204 -3.85 -6.43 -6.02
N ILE A 205 -4.01 -7.37 -5.08
CA ILE A 205 -5.01 -7.35 -4.02
C ILE A 205 -4.50 -8.17 -2.82
N GLN A 206 -4.88 -7.81 -1.60
CA GLN A 206 -4.53 -8.60 -0.41
C GLN A 206 -5.08 -10.03 -0.47
N PRO A 207 -4.30 -11.08 -0.11
CA PRO A 207 -4.78 -12.46 -0.16
C PRO A 207 -5.98 -12.73 0.73
N SER A 208 -6.03 -12.07 1.90
CA SER A 208 -7.16 -12.12 2.82
C SER A 208 -8.41 -11.44 2.25
N ALA A 209 -8.25 -10.28 1.61
CA ALA A 209 -9.34 -9.56 0.98
C ALA A 209 -9.92 -10.36 -0.20
N LEU A 210 -9.06 -10.88 -1.09
CA LEU A 210 -9.48 -11.72 -2.20
C LEU A 210 -10.22 -12.97 -1.71
N ARG A 211 -9.70 -13.63 -0.66
CA ARG A 211 -10.35 -14.77 -0.03
C ARG A 211 -11.74 -14.40 0.50
N GLN A 212 -11.86 -13.28 1.20
CA GLN A 212 -13.13 -12.85 1.80
C GLN A 212 -14.16 -12.51 0.71
N ILE A 213 -13.76 -11.81 -0.34
CA ILE A 213 -14.61 -11.48 -1.49
C ILE A 213 -15.19 -12.75 -2.12
N LEU A 214 -14.34 -13.74 -2.39
CA LEU A 214 -14.77 -14.99 -3.00
C LEU A 214 -15.69 -15.80 -2.08
N LEU A 215 -15.38 -15.87 -0.77
CA LEU A 215 -16.24 -16.54 0.21
C LEU A 215 -17.61 -15.87 0.32
N THR A 216 -17.66 -14.54 0.39
CA THR A 216 -18.92 -13.79 0.44
C THR A 216 -19.74 -13.97 -0.85
N ALA A 217 -19.09 -14.05 -2.01
CA ALA A 217 -19.78 -14.33 -3.27
C ALA A 217 -20.39 -15.75 -3.31
N ILE A 218 -19.62 -16.75 -2.88
CA ILE A 218 -20.10 -18.15 -2.78
C ILE A 218 -21.26 -18.26 -1.78
N GLU A 219 -21.16 -17.63 -0.62
CA GLU A 219 -22.20 -17.64 0.40
C GLU A 219 -23.50 -16.99 -0.10
N LYS A 220 -23.40 -15.82 -0.73
CA LYS A 220 -24.56 -15.14 -1.35
C LYS A 220 -25.22 -15.99 -2.44
N LEU A 221 -24.43 -16.67 -3.28
CA LEU A 221 -24.98 -17.59 -4.29
C LEU A 221 -25.68 -18.79 -3.63
N ALA A 222 -25.06 -19.38 -2.60
CA ALA A 222 -25.64 -20.52 -1.90
C ALA A 222 -26.96 -20.20 -1.21
N GLN A 223 -27.15 -18.97 -0.72
CA GLN A 223 -28.43 -18.51 -0.15
C GLN A 223 -29.55 -18.35 -1.19
N LEU A 224 -29.20 -18.11 -2.46
CA LEU A 224 -30.15 -17.89 -3.56
C LEU A 224 -30.46 -19.16 -4.35
N MET A 225 -29.79 -20.27 -4.03
CA MET A 225 -29.90 -21.55 -4.72
C MET A 225 -30.42 -22.62 -3.76
N ALA A 226 -31.33 -23.50 -4.22
CA ALA A 226 -31.79 -24.63 -3.42
C ALA A 226 -31.02 -25.94 -3.70
N SER A 227 -30.44 -26.04 -4.90
CA SER A 227 -29.56 -27.12 -5.34
C SER A 227 -28.84 -26.63 -6.61
N GLY A 228 -27.74 -27.27 -7.00
CA GLY A 228 -27.05 -26.92 -8.24
C GLY A 228 -25.55 -26.91 -8.13
N GLU A 229 -24.91 -26.11 -8.97
CA GLU A 229 -23.47 -25.94 -8.96
C GLU A 229 -23.06 -24.46 -8.94
N ILE A 230 -21.98 -24.20 -8.20
CA ILE A 230 -21.23 -22.96 -8.24
C ILE A 230 -19.92 -23.25 -8.96
N VAL A 231 -19.62 -22.52 -10.02
CA VAL A 231 -18.40 -22.65 -10.82
C VAL A 231 -17.54 -21.40 -10.63
N LEU A 232 -16.27 -21.62 -10.31
CA LEU A 232 -15.26 -20.58 -10.14
C LEU A 232 -14.25 -20.65 -11.28
N LEU A 233 -14.08 -19.52 -11.97
CA LEU A 233 -13.24 -19.35 -13.16
C LEU A 233 -12.30 -18.17 -12.93
N ALA A 234 -11.06 -18.28 -13.44
CA ALA A 234 -10.10 -17.20 -13.43
C ALA A 234 -9.39 -17.14 -14.79
N GLU A 235 -9.45 -15.99 -15.45
CA GLU A 235 -8.87 -15.77 -16.77
C GLU A 235 -8.03 -14.49 -16.77
N MET A 236 -7.02 -14.40 -17.63
CA MET A 236 -6.22 -13.19 -17.85
C MET A 236 -6.48 -12.66 -19.25
N ALA A 237 -6.75 -11.36 -19.35
CA ALA A 237 -6.85 -10.65 -20.62
C ALA A 237 -6.02 -9.37 -20.54
N GLY A 238 -4.81 -9.40 -21.09
CA GLY A 238 -3.83 -8.32 -20.91
C GLY A 238 -3.42 -8.17 -19.44
N ASP A 239 -3.48 -6.95 -18.92
CA ASP A 239 -3.10 -6.64 -17.53
C ASP A 239 -4.26 -6.81 -16.53
N ILE A 240 -5.34 -7.48 -16.92
CA ILE A 240 -6.52 -7.68 -16.06
C ILE A 240 -6.79 -9.17 -15.87
N ILE A 241 -6.83 -9.59 -14.61
CA ILE A 241 -7.32 -10.88 -14.16
C ILE A 241 -8.83 -10.77 -13.93
N THR A 242 -9.60 -11.54 -14.68
CA THR A 242 -11.05 -11.65 -14.51
C THR A 242 -11.38 -12.91 -13.71
N LEU A 243 -11.93 -12.74 -12.51
CA LEU A 243 -12.49 -13.84 -11.72
C LEU A 243 -14.00 -13.89 -11.95
N THR A 244 -14.52 -15.06 -12.26
CA THR A 244 -15.95 -15.27 -12.49
C THR A 244 -16.47 -16.35 -11.54
N VAL A 245 -17.48 -16.01 -10.75
CA VAL A 245 -18.19 -16.95 -9.87
C VAL A 245 -19.63 -17.05 -10.37
N THR A 246 -20.00 -18.21 -10.88
CA THR A 246 -21.33 -18.46 -11.47
C THR A 246 -22.08 -19.45 -10.61
N GLY A 247 -23.32 -19.15 -10.21
CA GLY A 247 -24.17 -20.08 -9.47
C GLY A 247 -25.55 -20.24 -10.11
N GLY A 248 -25.99 -21.49 -10.29
CA GLY A 248 -27.35 -21.83 -10.72
C GLY A 248 -27.68 -23.32 -10.54
N PRO A 249 -28.96 -23.73 -10.59
CA PRO A 249 -30.14 -22.91 -10.84
C PRO A 249 -30.61 -22.08 -9.63
N ILE A 250 -31.10 -20.86 -9.90
CA ILE A 250 -31.69 -19.99 -8.87
C ILE A 250 -33.16 -20.33 -8.67
N VAL A 251 -33.56 -20.49 -7.41
CA VAL A 251 -34.97 -20.69 -7.06
C VAL A 251 -35.61 -19.33 -6.84
N THR A 252 -36.36 -18.84 -7.83
CA THR A 252 -37.24 -17.68 -7.64
C THR A 252 -38.70 -18.11 -7.68
N ASP A 253 -39.40 -17.95 -6.56
CA ASP A 253 -40.88 -18.01 -6.47
C ASP A 253 -41.54 -16.75 -7.08
N THR A 254 -40.75 -15.78 -7.53
CA THR A 254 -41.21 -14.52 -8.11
C THR A 254 -40.76 -14.38 -9.56
N LEU A 255 -41.63 -13.76 -10.37
CA LEU A 255 -41.45 -13.51 -11.82
C LEU A 255 -40.00 -13.09 -12.15
N PRO A 256 -39.43 -13.56 -13.29
CA PRO A 256 -38.08 -13.22 -13.71
C PRO A 256 -37.91 -11.69 -13.74
N GLY A 257 -36.97 -11.19 -12.92
CA GLY A 257 -36.66 -9.75 -12.80
C GLY A 257 -37.02 -9.08 -11.46
N SER A 258 -37.63 -9.78 -10.50
CA SER A 258 -38.17 -9.15 -9.26
C SER A 258 -37.48 -9.52 -7.94
N ALA A 259 -36.58 -10.52 -7.91
CA ALA A 259 -35.77 -10.78 -6.72
C ALA A 259 -34.63 -9.76 -6.64
N PRO A 260 -34.44 -9.04 -5.51
CA PRO A 260 -33.37 -8.06 -5.37
C PRO A 260 -32.02 -8.75 -5.56
N LEU A 261 -31.19 -8.20 -6.45
CA LEU A 261 -29.79 -8.59 -6.56
C LEU A 261 -29.15 -8.42 -5.19
N PRO A 262 -28.30 -9.36 -4.73
CA PRO A 262 -27.64 -9.23 -3.44
C PRO A 262 -26.85 -7.92 -3.41
N SER A 263 -27.05 -7.12 -2.35
CA SER A 263 -26.48 -5.76 -2.24
C SER A 263 -24.98 -5.77 -2.54
N SER A 264 -24.60 -5.01 -3.57
CA SER A 264 -23.23 -4.80 -4.08
C SER A 264 -22.34 -4.07 -3.07
N ASP A 265 -22.95 -3.44 -2.08
CA ASP A 265 -22.36 -2.46 -1.16
C ASP A 265 -21.14 -3.02 -0.40
N LEU A 266 -21.21 -4.24 0.15
CA LEU A 266 -20.14 -4.78 0.98
C LEU A 266 -18.89 -5.22 0.17
N ILE A 267 -19.11 -5.62 -1.08
CA ILE A 267 -18.02 -6.02 -1.99
C ILE A 267 -17.38 -4.76 -2.59
N GLN A 268 -18.17 -3.72 -2.90
CA GLN A 268 -17.65 -2.42 -3.30
C GLN A 268 -16.88 -1.73 -2.17
N GLU A 269 -17.35 -1.83 -0.92
CA GLU A 269 -16.67 -1.29 0.26
C GLU A 269 -15.32 -1.98 0.54
N LEU A 270 -15.23 -3.29 0.27
CA LEU A 270 -13.97 -4.07 0.34
C LEU A 270 -12.98 -3.75 -0.79
N LEU A 271 -13.47 -3.31 -1.96
CA LEU A 271 -12.66 -3.07 -3.16
C LEU A 271 -12.31 -1.59 -3.39
N GLY A 272 -12.87 -0.65 -2.61
CA GLY A 272 -12.60 0.79 -2.72
C GLY A 272 -13.26 1.47 -3.93
N ASP A 273 -12.92 2.74 -4.17
CA ASP A 273 -13.55 3.67 -5.15
C ASP A 273 -13.32 3.32 -6.64
N GLN A 274 -12.95 2.08 -6.95
CA GLN A 274 -12.71 1.59 -8.31
C GLN A 274 -14.02 0.94 -8.84
N GLY A 275 -14.98 1.78 -9.25
CA GLY A 275 -16.34 1.40 -9.64
C GLY A 275 -16.50 0.40 -10.80
N ASP A 276 -15.42 0.07 -11.54
CA ASP A 276 -15.43 -0.88 -12.68
C ASP A 276 -15.00 -2.32 -12.32
N THR A 277 -14.63 -2.56 -11.05
CA THR A 277 -14.01 -3.80 -10.57
C THR A 277 -15.01 -4.95 -10.40
N LEU A 278 -16.30 -4.68 -10.20
CA LEU A 278 -17.32 -5.69 -9.92
C LEU A 278 -18.53 -5.57 -10.84
N ASN A 279 -18.84 -6.64 -11.57
CA ASN A 279 -20.01 -6.75 -12.43
C ASN A 279 -20.87 -7.95 -12.02
N ILE A 280 -22.09 -7.69 -11.56
CA ILE A 280 -23.08 -8.73 -11.25
C ILE A 280 -24.06 -8.82 -12.40
N ARG A 281 -24.19 -10.00 -13.01
CA ARG A 281 -25.15 -10.26 -14.09
C ARG A 281 -26.04 -11.44 -13.73
N ARG A 282 -27.35 -11.27 -13.93
CA ARG A 282 -28.31 -12.38 -13.88
C ARG A 282 -28.53 -12.90 -15.30
N ALA A 283 -28.25 -14.18 -15.51
CA ALA A 283 -28.68 -14.95 -16.68
C ALA A 283 -29.94 -15.76 -16.30
N ALA A 284 -30.63 -16.33 -17.30
CA ALA A 284 -31.97 -16.91 -17.16
C ALA A 284 -32.17 -17.77 -15.88
N GLU A 285 -31.22 -18.66 -15.58
CA GLU A 285 -31.26 -19.53 -14.38
C GLU A 285 -30.03 -19.37 -13.47
N SER A 286 -29.13 -18.40 -13.72
CA SER A 286 -27.89 -18.27 -12.97
C SER A 286 -27.52 -16.81 -12.65
N ILE A 287 -26.73 -16.61 -11.60
CA ILE A 287 -26.11 -15.33 -11.27
C ILE A 287 -24.61 -15.49 -11.50
N VAL A 288 -24.02 -14.47 -12.12
CA VAL A 288 -22.61 -14.37 -12.43
C VAL A 288 -22.06 -13.16 -11.68
N PHE A 289 -21.13 -13.40 -10.76
CA PHE A 289 -20.27 -12.38 -10.18
C PHE A 289 -18.97 -12.34 -10.98
N ARG A 290 -18.64 -11.19 -11.56
CA ARG A 290 -17.38 -10.97 -12.26
C ARG A 290 -16.56 -9.91 -11.55
N PHE A 291 -15.33 -10.25 -11.19
CA PHE A 291 -14.35 -9.37 -10.57
C PHE A 291 -13.22 -9.11 -11.56
N SER A 292 -12.86 -7.86 -11.79
CA SER A 292 -11.75 -7.44 -12.65
C SER A 292 -10.62 -6.91 -11.76
N LEU A 293 -9.52 -7.64 -11.64
CA LEU A 293 -8.39 -7.29 -10.80
C LEU A 293 -7.16 -6.97 -11.68
N PRO A 294 -6.35 -5.96 -11.36
CA PRO A 294 -5.09 -5.75 -12.08
C PRO A 294 -4.13 -6.93 -11.85
N SER A 295 -3.55 -7.43 -12.94
CA SER A 295 -2.48 -8.42 -12.93
C SER A 295 -1.18 -7.75 -12.49
N ALA A 296 -0.48 -8.37 -11.55
CA ALA A 296 0.96 -8.18 -11.44
C ALA A 296 1.59 -9.09 -12.49
N GLY A 297 2.13 -8.53 -13.58
CA GLY A 297 2.83 -9.32 -14.61
C GLY A 297 3.95 -10.21 -14.04
N ASP A 298 4.49 -11.11 -14.86
CA ASP A 298 5.59 -12.00 -14.44
C ASP A 298 6.74 -11.17 -13.82
N PRO A 299 7.26 -11.56 -12.64
CA PRO A 299 8.29 -10.79 -11.96
C PRO A 299 9.58 -10.76 -12.80
N ILE A 300 10.09 -9.56 -13.04
CA ILE A 300 11.36 -9.35 -13.74
C ILE A 300 12.48 -9.56 -12.74
N SER A 301 13.19 -10.68 -12.87
CA SER A 301 14.27 -11.06 -11.96
C SER A 301 15.53 -10.24 -12.21
N VAL A 302 16.09 -9.65 -11.16
CA VAL A 302 17.28 -8.81 -11.20
C VAL A 302 18.32 -9.40 -10.24
N LEU A 303 19.42 -9.91 -10.78
CA LEU A 303 20.54 -10.41 -9.99
C LEU A 303 21.47 -9.25 -9.60
N VAL A 304 21.66 -9.03 -8.31
CA VAL A 304 22.58 -8.03 -7.75
C VAL A 304 23.82 -8.74 -7.24
N VAL A 305 24.99 -8.38 -7.77
CA VAL A 305 26.30 -8.85 -7.35
C VAL A 305 27.03 -7.72 -6.62
N ASP A 306 26.94 -7.71 -5.30
CA ASP A 306 27.43 -6.63 -4.44
C ASP A 306 27.64 -7.15 -3.00
N ASP A 307 28.77 -6.84 -2.38
CA ASP A 307 29.09 -7.26 -1.00
C ASP A 307 28.39 -6.39 0.06
N ASN A 308 27.81 -5.25 -0.33
CA ASN A 308 27.11 -4.33 0.56
C ASN A 308 25.64 -4.72 0.78
N ALA A 309 25.38 -5.44 1.88
CA ALA A 309 24.03 -5.87 2.27
C ALA A 309 23.04 -4.71 2.52
N ASP A 310 23.50 -3.54 2.95
CA ASP A 310 22.63 -2.37 3.17
C ASP A 310 22.12 -1.81 1.83
N LEU A 311 22.99 -1.77 0.82
CA LEU A 311 22.61 -1.32 -0.52
C LEU A 311 21.61 -2.29 -1.17
N VAL A 312 21.82 -3.59 -1.01
CA VAL A 312 20.88 -4.63 -1.48
C VAL A 312 19.53 -4.50 -0.77
N THR A 313 19.53 -4.24 0.54
CA THR A 313 18.30 -3.98 1.31
C THR A 313 17.58 -2.74 0.77
N PHE A 314 18.33 -1.69 0.45
CA PHE A 314 17.79 -0.51 -0.20
C PHE A 314 17.20 -0.84 -1.59
N PHE A 315 17.84 -1.66 -2.42
CA PHE A 315 17.31 -2.09 -3.71
C PHE A 315 16.01 -2.89 -3.55
N ARG A 316 15.95 -3.83 -2.60
CA ARG A 316 14.74 -4.60 -2.27
C ARG A 316 13.56 -3.69 -1.89
N ILE A 317 13.82 -2.68 -1.07
CA ILE A 317 12.81 -1.68 -0.70
C ILE A 317 12.46 -0.80 -1.90
N SER A 318 13.43 -0.48 -2.74
CA SER A 318 13.26 0.39 -3.92
C SER A 318 12.39 -0.23 -5.01
N VAL A 319 12.36 -1.56 -5.12
CA VAL A 319 11.50 -2.26 -6.09
C VAL A 319 10.13 -2.65 -5.53
N THR A 320 9.84 -2.34 -4.27
CA THR A 320 8.49 -2.54 -3.71
C THR A 320 7.48 -1.73 -4.56
N ASN A 321 6.44 -2.40 -5.08
CA ASN A 321 5.45 -1.90 -6.05
C ASN A 321 5.96 -1.74 -7.51
N THR A 322 6.94 -2.54 -7.90
CA THR A 322 7.40 -2.65 -9.30
C THR A 322 7.34 -4.12 -9.75
N PRO A 323 7.49 -4.43 -11.05
CA PRO A 323 7.61 -5.81 -11.51
C PRO A 323 8.94 -6.46 -11.12
N TYR A 324 9.95 -5.70 -10.65
CA TYR A 324 11.29 -6.22 -10.38
C TYR A 324 11.39 -7.04 -9.09
N GLN A 325 12.18 -8.11 -9.14
CA GLN A 325 12.51 -8.96 -7.98
C GLN A 325 14.03 -9.08 -7.83
N ILE A 326 14.55 -8.67 -6.67
CA ILE A 326 15.99 -8.72 -6.40
C ILE A 326 16.41 -10.12 -5.92
N ILE A 327 17.37 -10.71 -6.64
CA ILE A 327 18.17 -11.86 -6.23
C ILE A 327 19.54 -11.30 -5.83
N HIS A 328 20.07 -11.70 -4.68
CA HIS A 328 21.34 -11.15 -4.18
C HIS A 328 22.41 -12.24 -4.16
N LEU A 329 23.57 -11.88 -4.68
CA LEU A 329 24.81 -12.62 -4.58
C LEU A 329 25.88 -11.69 -4.01
N ALA A 330 26.53 -12.08 -2.90
CA ALA A 330 27.49 -11.24 -2.20
C ALA A 330 28.89 -11.26 -2.82
N ASP A 331 29.22 -12.31 -3.57
CA ASP A 331 30.53 -12.54 -4.19
C ASP A 331 30.38 -12.98 -5.66
N GLY A 332 31.45 -12.85 -6.44
CA GLY A 332 31.43 -13.24 -7.85
C GLY A 332 31.67 -14.74 -8.10
N GLU A 333 32.07 -15.52 -7.10
CA GLU A 333 32.56 -16.90 -7.30
C GLU A 333 31.47 -17.84 -7.80
N ARG A 334 30.23 -17.69 -7.30
CA ARG A 334 29.09 -18.53 -7.68
C ARG A 334 28.19 -17.89 -8.74
N LEU A 335 28.71 -16.91 -9.47
CA LEU A 335 27.90 -16.12 -10.39
C LEU A 335 27.27 -16.99 -11.49
N PHE A 336 28.07 -17.80 -12.20
CA PHE A 336 27.58 -18.63 -13.30
C PHE A 336 26.59 -19.70 -12.85
N GLU A 337 26.83 -20.31 -11.68
CA GLU A 337 25.89 -21.25 -11.06
C GLU A 337 24.55 -20.56 -10.76
N THR A 338 24.62 -19.36 -10.18
CA THR A 338 23.43 -18.57 -9.85
C THR A 338 22.67 -18.15 -11.10
N ILE A 339 23.36 -17.67 -12.14
CA ILE A 339 22.75 -17.30 -13.42
C ILE A 339 22.06 -18.51 -14.07
N ALA A 340 22.70 -19.68 -14.08
CA ALA A 340 22.12 -20.90 -14.65
C ALA A 340 20.85 -21.35 -13.90
N LEU A 341 20.85 -21.23 -12.57
CA LEU A 341 19.72 -21.62 -11.71
C LEU A 341 18.56 -20.62 -11.76
N THR A 342 18.87 -19.34 -11.74
CA THR A 342 17.88 -18.25 -11.55
C THR A 342 17.43 -17.60 -12.83
N LYS A 343 18.21 -17.73 -13.91
CA LYS A 343 17.97 -17.14 -15.24
C LYS A 343 17.51 -15.67 -15.15
N PRO A 344 18.35 -14.79 -14.59
CA PRO A 344 17.96 -13.41 -14.33
C PRO A 344 17.68 -12.66 -15.63
N ASN A 345 16.71 -11.75 -15.60
CA ASN A 345 16.41 -10.86 -16.71
C ASN A 345 17.41 -9.70 -16.81
N LEU A 346 18.01 -9.30 -15.68
CA LEU A 346 18.97 -8.20 -15.56
C LEU A 346 20.05 -8.56 -14.54
N ILE A 347 21.26 -8.04 -14.73
CA ILE A 347 22.34 -8.11 -13.74
C ILE A 347 22.72 -6.69 -13.31
N ILE A 348 22.85 -6.47 -12.00
CA ILE A 348 23.53 -5.31 -11.43
C ILE A 348 24.85 -5.79 -10.86
N LEU A 349 25.94 -5.19 -11.31
CA LEU A 349 27.29 -5.59 -10.93
C LEU A 349 28.04 -4.43 -10.27
N ASP A 350 28.53 -4.62 -9.05
CA ASP A 350 29.60 -3.77 -8.53
C ASP A 350 30.95 -4.23 -9.12
N VAL A 351 31.78 -3.25 -9.50
CA VAL A 351 33.15 -3.52 -9.97
C VAL A 351 34.15 -3.66 -8.81
N LEU A 352 33.78 -3.21 -7.62
CA LEU A 352 34.56 -3.37 -6.39
C LEU A 352 34.07 -4.59 -5.60
N LEU A 353 34.42 -5.78 -6.07
CA LEU A 353 34.15 -7.01 -5.33
C LEU A 353 35.39 -7.50 -4.57
N PRO A 354 35.23 -8.05 -3.36
CA PRO A 354 36.35 -8.67 -2.66
C PRO A 354 36.82 -9.93 -3.41
N GLY A 355 38.12 -10.01 -3.69
CA GLY A 355 38.74 -11.21 -4.27
C GLY A 355 38.55 -11.39 -5.79
N MET A 356 37.91 -10.44 -6.48
CA MET A 356 37.66 -10.52 -7.92
C MET A 356 37.72 -9.13 -8.58
N ASP A 357 38.25 -9.06 -9.82
CA ASP A 357 38.17 -7.84 -10.62
C ASP A 357 36.82 -7.78 -11.35
N GLY A 358 35.94 -6.87 -10.91
CA GLY A 358 34.61 -6.75 -11.51
C GLY A 358 34.62 -6.18 -12.94
N TRP A 359 35.71 -5.55 -13.40
CA TRP A 359 35.85 -5.16 -14.81
C TRP A 359 36.15 -6.37 -15.71
N GLU A 360 37.02 -7.26 -15.27
CA GLU A 360 37.29 -8.52 -15.97
C GLU A 360 36.03 -9.40 -15.99
N LEU A 361 35.29 -9.45 -14.89
CA LEU A 361 34.03 -10.17 -14.80
C LEU A 361 32.97 -9.61 -15.75
N LEU A 362 32.85 -8.28 -15.86
CA LEU A 362 31.94 -7.63 -16.82
C LEU A 362 32.26 -8.06 -18.26
N ALA A 363 33.53 -7.99 -18.65
CA ALA A 363 33.99 -8.39 -19.99
C ALA A 363 33.68 -9.87 -20.25
N TYR A 364 33.94 -10.74 -19.27
CA TYR A 364 33.65 -12.15 -19.37
C TYR A 364 32.15 -12.43 -19.54
N LEU A 365 31.29 -11.77 -18.77
CA LEU A 365 29.82 -11.91 -18.90
C LEU A 365 29.32 -11.44 -20.27
N HIS A 366 29.95 -10.42 -20.85
CA HIS A 366 29.59 -9.92 -22.18
C HIS A 366 30.04 -10.86 -23.31
N GLU A 367 31.19 -11.52 -23.16
CA GLU A 367 31.72 -12.45 -24.16
C GLU A 367 31.09 -13.85 -24.09
N HIS A 368 30.59 -14.25 -22.91
CA HIS A 368 30.10 -15.61 -22.69
C HIS A 368 28.72 -15.85 -23.35
N PRO A 369 28.52 -16.91 -24.15
CA PRO A 369 27.30 -17.14 -24.93
C PRO A 369 26.00 -17.18 -24.12
N ASP A 370 26.06 -17.74 -22.91
CA ASP A 370 24.91 -17.92 -22.02
C ASP A 370 24.51 -16.65 -21.26
N THR A 371 25.38 -15.64 -21.20
CA THR A 371 25.16 -14.42 -20.41
C THR A 371 25.15 -13.15 -21.24
N ARG A 372 25.72 -13.15 -22.45
CA ARG A 372 25.82 -11.97 -23.33
C ARG A 372 24.48 -11.31 -23.68
N ALA A 373 23.38 -12.07 -23.60
CA ALA A 373 22.03 -11.57 -23.88
C ALA A 373 21.38 -10.90 -22.67
N ILE A 374 21.95 -11.07 -21.47
CA ILE A 374 21.43 -10.50 -20.24
C ILE A 374 21.98 -9.07 -20.09
N PRO A 375 21.13 -8.04 -20.02
CA PRO A 375 21.57 -6.67 -19.82
C PRO A 375 22.24 -6.49 -18.45
N ILE A 376 23.40 -5.81 -18.45
CA ILE A 376 24.23 -5.60 -17.25
C ILE A 376 24.28 -4.11 -16.93
N ILE A 377 23.88 -3.74 -15.72
CA ILE A 377 24.01 -2.39 -15.18
C ILE A 377 25.20 -2.40 -14.22
N VAL A 378 26.23 -1.60 -14.52
CA VAL A 378 27.34 -1.43 -13.58
C VAL A 378 26.94 -0.42 -12.51
N CYS A 379 27.00 -0.81 -11.24
CA CYS A 379 26.66 0.06 -10.11
C CYS A 379 27.87 0.21 -9.19
N SER A 380 28.54 1.37 -9.19
CA SER A 380 29.79 1.52 -8.40
C SER A 380 30.08 2.93 -7.91
N VAL A 381 30.94 3.02 -6.90
CA VAL A 381 31.56 4.28 -6.45
C VAL A 381 32.65 4.75 -7.42
N ILE A 382 33.29 3.85 -8.18
CA ILE A 382 34.29 4.20 -9.20
C ILE A 382 33.56 4.65 -10.46
N ARG A 383 33.60 5.97 -10.73
CA ARG A 383 32.92 6.60 -11.86
C ARG A 383 33.73 6.43 -13.15
N ARG A 384 33.58 5.27 -13.81
CA ARG A 384 34.19 4.96 -15.12
C ARG A 384 33.14 4.45 -16.09
N GLU A 385 32.14 5.28 -16.38
CA GLU A 385 31.03 4.95 -17.27
C GLU A 385 31.49 4.58 -18.69
N GLU A 386 32.40 5.35 -19.29
CA GLU A 386 32.92 5.06 -20.63
C GLU A 386 33.56 3.66 -20.72
N LEU A 387 34.29 3.26 -19.67
CA LEU A 387 34.90 1.93 -19.59
C LEU A 387 33.83 0.84 -19.42
N ALA A 388 32.83 1.05 -18.57
CA ALA A 388 31.75 0.10 -18.37
C ALA A 388 31.00 -0.18 -19.68
N LEU A 389 30.63 0.87 -20.40
CA LEU A 389 29.94 0.74 -21.68
C LEU A 389 30.83 0.07 -22.74
N ALA A 390 32.13 0.42 -22.80
CA ALA A 390 33.07 -0.21 -23.73
C ALA A 390 33.28 -1.72 -23.46
N LEU A 391 33.13 -2.15 -22.21
CA LEU A 391 33.23 -3.56 -21.79
C LEU A 391 31.89 -4.31 -21.87
N GLY A 392 30.83 -3.67 -22.39
CA GLY A 392 29.55 -4.32 -22.66
C GLY A 392 28.46 -4.11 -21.63
N ALA A 393 28.63 -3.20 -20.67
CA ALA A 393 27.53 -2.78 -19.80
C ALA A 393 26.42 -2.08 -20.63
N SER A 394 25.17 -2.33 -20.27
CA SER A 394 24.02 -1.64 -20.85
C SER A 394 23.85 -0.23 -20.30
N LEU A 395 24.15 -0.04 -19.01
CA LEU A 395 24.06 1.23 -18.28
C LEU A 395 25.09 1.30 -17.16
N PHE A 396 25.36 2.52 -16.69
CA PHE A 396 26.18 2.78 -15.52
C PHE A 396 25.39 3.60 -14.48
N LEU A 397 25.46 3.18 -13.21
CA LEU A 397 24.74 3.79 -12.10
C LEU A 397 25.72 4.18 -10.97
N PRO A 398 26.05 5.47 -10.80
CA PRO A 398 27.00 5.88 -9.77
C PRO A 398 26.40 5.79 -8.36
N LYS A 399 27.15 5.22 -7.41
CA LYS A 399 26.82 5.28 -5.98
C LYS A 399 27.08 6.72 -5.45
N PRO A 400 26.23 7.28 -4.55
CA PRO A 400 25.05 6.69 -3.94
C PRO A 400 23.82 6.68 -4.87
N VAL A 401 23.12 5.56 -4.91
CA VAL A 401 21.94 5.36 -5.78
C VAL A 401 20.67 5.88 -5.13
N ARG A 402 19.85 6.63 -5.88
CA ARG A 402 18.49 7.01 -5.46
C ARG A 402 17.44 6.07 -6.04
N ARG A 403 16.29 5.94 -5.36
CA ARG A 403 15.21 5.01 -5.78
C ARG A 403 14.76 5.29 -7.20
N ARG A 404 14.55 6.56 -7.55
CA ARG A 404 14.08 6.94 -8.89
C ARG A 404 15.09 6.53 -9.96
N GLU A 405 16.36 6.92 -9.80
CA GLU A 405 17.46 6.59 -10.71
C GLU A 405 17.63 5.06 -10.86
N PHE A 406 17.42 4.31 -9.78
CA PHE A 406 17.46 2.86 -9.81
C PHE A 406 16.35 2.24 -10.67
N ILE A 407 15.11 2.68 -10.48
CA ILE A 407 13.96 2.17 -11.25
C ILE A 407 14.07 2.58 -12.72
N GLU A 408 14.43 3.83 -13.00
CA GLU A 408 14.66 4.32 -14.37
C GLU A 408 15.71 3.48 -15.10
N ALA A 409 16.82 3.13 -14.43
CA ALA A 409 17.86 2.29 -15.02
C ALA A 409 17.38 0.85 -15.29
N LEU A 410 16.55 0.27 -14.41
CA LEU A 410 15.98 -1.05 -14.63
C LEU A 410 15.01 -1.06 -15.82
N ASP A 411 14.12 -0.05 -15.90
CA ASP A 411 13.15 0.10 -16.98
C ASP A 411 13.85 0.29 -18.34
N GLU A 412 14.88 1.13 -18.38
CA GLU A 412 15.66 1.37 -19.60
C GLU A 412 16.42 0.11 -20.05
N ALA A 413 17.07 -0.60 -19.12
CA ALA A 413 17.82 -1.79 -19.45
C ALA A 413 16.90 -2.95 -19.88
N TYR A 414 15.74 -3.13 -19.25
CA TYR A 414 14.77 -4.16 -19.62
C TYR A 414 14.09 -3.85 -20.96
N GLY A 415 13.68 -2.59 -21.17
CA GLY A 415 12.99 -2.15 -22.38
C GLY A 415 13.81 -2.32 -23.66
N ARG A 416 15.15 -2.27 -23.58
CA ARG A 416 16.06 -2.50 -24.71
C ARG A 416 16.14 -3.96 -25.18
N VAL A 417 15.68 -4.90 -24.36
CA VAL A 417 15.73 -6.35 -24.66
C VAL A 417 14.36 -6.88 -25.10
N ALA A 418 13.28 -6.21 -24.69
CA ALA A 418 11.90 -6.59 -25.01
C ALA A 418 11.39 -6.06 -26.36
N GLY A 419 12.14 -5.19 -27.04
CA GLY A 419 11.87 -4.68 -28.38
C GLY A 419 12.91 -5.15 -29.38
#